data_AF-A0A7C6ALJ3-F1
#
_entry.id   AF-A0A7C6ALJ3-F1
#
_cell.length_a   1.000
_cell.length_b   1.000
_cell.length_c   1.000
_cell.angle_alpha   90.00
_cell.angle_beta   90.00
_cell.angle_gamma   90.00
#
_symmetry.space_group_name_H-M   'P 1'
#
loop_
_entity.id
_entity.type
_entity.pdbx_description
1 polymer ?
#
loop_
_entity_poly.entity_id
_entity_poly.type
_entity_poly.pdbx_seq_one_letter_code
_entity_poly.pdbx_strand_id
1 'polypeptide(L)'
;MAIDDLSIFNKQLPEVFEKYPCPFEWDDKWIFIGIDSPEKSLPTELDFPPIIEGPSLSLLEKPEFPEKFPGGPLPFPKDKFLPPPDALAFYLPFHYFYPVWWGIYLTYEGIYWLANYIKKHNPRIKDDEALLCSQIFLYAHEAYHHMVESFATRLEVTHRVPLYKTGFQQIYRDTMENPDQCADPFPPDEESLANAYAYLKTLKILKQQKAKMQLLDKALESYFSSSPPCYKRALEYLTENKFKKAQCEFAEFTYSTYGNNQKDGELWFCYPYAFSGMARITSKVKYIIHRNSPLFKRSKLFLRYLPYRELKKKLEKLAKCKPVRQEGGHEIWEAPTGKRFPVPRHPGDLKKGTVAKIIKQAGLNMTFKQFIQAKA
;
A
#
# COMPACT_ATOMS: atom_id res chain seq x y z
N MET A 1 3.90 -2.56 -24.03
CA MET A 1 4.71 -3.44 -23.17
C MET A 1 5.49 -2.54 -22.24
N ALA A 2 5.17 -2.54 -20.94
CA ALA A 2 6.11 -1.99 -19.97
C ALA A 2 7.20 -3.04 -19.83
N ILE A 3 8.36 -2.80 -20.43
CA ILE A 3 9.58 -3.51 -20.04
C ILE A 3 9.74 -3.23 -18.54
N ASP A 4 10.25 -4.18 -17.78
CA ASP A 4 10.48 -4.00 -16.34
C ASP A 4 11.68 -3.03 -16.19
N ASP A 5 11.43 -1.76 -16.49
CA ASP A 5 12.40 -0.68 -16.76
C ASP A 5 13.29 -0.43 -15.54
N LEU A 6 12.80 -0.77 -14.35
CA LEU A 6 13.54 -0.69 -13.10
C LEU A 6 14.73 -1.65 -13.05
N SER A 7 14.67 -2.80 -13.74
CA SER A 7 15.82 -3.72 -13.81
C SER A 7 17.00 -3.12 -14.59
N ILE A 8 16.69 -2.41 -15.68
CA ILE A 8 17.68 -1.68 -16.48
C ILE A 8 18.21 -0.52 -15.67
N PHE A 9 17.33 0.26 -15.04
CA PHE A 9 17.70 1.39 -14.21
C PHE A 9 18.64 0.98 -13.07
N ASN A 10 18.28 -0.04 -12.27
CA ASN A 10 19.12 -0.60 -11.21
C ASN A 10 20.44 -1.19 -11.73
N LYS A 11 20.48 -1.71 -12.96
CA LYS A 11 21.72 -2.21 -13.56
C LYS A 11 22.64 -1.07 -14.03
N GLN A 12 22.07 0.00 -14.59
CA GLN A 12 22.83 1.09 -15.21
C GLN A 12 23.22 2.19 -14.21
N LEU A 13 22.43 2.38 -13.15
CA LEU A 13 22.66 3.36 -12.09
C LEU A 13 22.43 2.71 -10.71
N PRO A 14 23.22 1.70 -10.33
CA PRO A 14 23.05 1.02 -9.04
C PRO A 14 23.20 1.96 -7.82
N GLU A 15 23.91 3.07 -7.96
CA GLU A 15 24.16 4.06 -6.91
C GLU A 15 22.90 4.83 -6.46
N VAL A 16 21.89 4.93 -7.31
CA VAL A 16 20.60 5.55 -6.95
C VAL A 16 19.75 4.63 -6.09
N PHE A 17 20.04 3.33 -6.09
CA PHE A 17 19.37 2.35 -5.22
C PHE A 17 20.09 2.18 -3.89
N GLU A 18 19.37 1.73 -2.88
CA GLU A 18 19.91 1.27 -1.61
C GLU A 18 19.09 0.09 -1.13
N LYS A 19 19.70 -1.08 -0.89
CA LYS A 19 18.91 -2.29 -0.65
C LYS A 19 18.53 -2.42 0.81
N TYR A 20 17.26 -2.23 1.12
CA TYR A 20 16.75 -2.48 2.46
C TYR A 20 16.27 -3.92 2.62
N PRO A 21 16.76 -4.64 3.63
CA PRO A 21 16.16 -5.91 3.98
C PRO A 21 14.77 -5.63 4.57
N CYS A 22 13.74 -6.25 3.99
CA CYS A 22 12.43 -6.26 4.63
C CYS A 22 12.50 -7.10 5.92
N PRO A 23 11.84 -6.70 7.02
CA PRO A 23 11.91 -7.46 8.26
C PRO A 23 11.42 -8.90 8.08
N PHE A 24 12.26 -9.88 8.45
CA PHE A 24 11.97 -11.32 8.32
C PHE A 24 10.65 -11.76 8.97
N GLU A 25 10.11 -10.96 9.89
CA GLU A 25 8.89 -11.25 10.64
C GLU A 25 7.59 -10.88 9.89
N TRP A 26 7.67 -10.24 8.72
CA TRP A 26 6.48 -9.81 7.98
C TRP A 26 5.58 -10.98 7.57
N ASP A 27 6.17 -12.02 7.00
CA ASP A 27 5.44 -13.21 6.54
C ASP A 27 4.78 -13.97 7.71
N ASP A 28 5.36 -13.87 8.91
CA ASP A 28 4.84 -14.49 10.12
C ASP A 28 3.67 -13.69 10.72
N LYS A 29 3.73 -12.34 10.70
CA LYS A 29 2.73 -11.46 11.33
C LYS A 29 1.60 -11.03 10.40
N TRP A 30 1.85 -10.99 9.09
CA TRP A 30 0.97 -10.36 8.11
C TRP A 30 0.57 -11.31 7.00
N ILE A 31 -0.58 -11.01 6.40
CA ILE A 31 -1.09 -11.67 5.20
C ILE A 31 -1.15 -10.65 4.08
N PHE A 32 -0.65 -11.04 2.92
CA PHE A 32 -0.61 -10.21 1.72
C PHE A 32 -1.59 -10.73 0.69
N ILE A 33 -2.47 -9.86 0.20
CA ILE A 33 -3.46 -10.19 -0.84
C ILE A 33 -3.28 -9.20 -1.98
N GLY A 34 -2.88 -9.68 -3.16
CA GLY A 34 -2.68 -8.82 -4.34
C GLY A 34 -4.00 -8.22 -4.85
N ILE A 35 -3.91 -7.02 -5.42
CA ILE A 35 -5.05 -6.29 -6.00
C ILE A 35 -4.75 -5.98 -7.46
N ASP A 36 -5.56 -6.51 -8.38
CA ASP A 36 -5.35 -6.29 -9.82
C ASP A 36 -5.96 -4.97 -10.32
N SER A 37 -6.94 -4.42 -9.61
CA SER A 37 -7.71 -3.24 -10.03
C SER A 37 -8.18 -2.41 -8.83
N PRO A 38 -7.25 -1.74 -8.11
CA PRO A 38 -7.57 -0.97 -6.91
C PRO A 38 -8.55 0.20 -7.16
N GLU A 39 -8.69 0.63 -8.41
CA GLU A 39 -9.60 1.71 -8.81
C GLU A 39 -11.01 1.26 -9.20
N LYS A 40 -11.27 -0.05 -9.34
CA LYS A 40 -12.52 -0.54 -9.98
C LYS A 40 -13.48 -1.23 -9.02
N SER A 41 -12.96 -2.07 -8.14
CA SER A 41 -13.79 -2.92 -7.27
C SER A 41 -13.03 -3.33 -6.04
N LEU A 42 -13.76 -3.63 -4.97
CA LEU A 42 -13.22 -4.34 -3.81
C LEU A 42 -12.80 -5.75 -4.24
N PRO A 43 -11.71 -6.31 -3.69
CA PRO A 43 -11.34 -7.69 -3.97
C PRO A 43 -12.44 -8.63 -3.49
N THR A 44 -12.94 -9.48 -4.40
CA THR A 44 -13.91 -10.54 -4.07
C THR A 44 -13.34 -11.55 -3.06
N GLU A 45 -12.01 -11.61 -2.96
CA GLU A 45 -11.29 -12.42 -1.98
C GLU A 45 -11.42 -11.88 -0.55
N LEU A 46 -11.81 -10.62 -0.37
CA LEU A 46 -12.00 -9.97 0.93
C LEU A 46 -13.50 -9.92 1.27
N ASP A 47 -13.91 -10.73 2.24
CA ASP A 47 -15.27 -10.70 2.80
C ASP A 47 -15.31 -9.61 3.88
N PHE A 48 -15.53 -8.36 3.45
CA PHE A 48 -15.62 -7.22 4.35
C PHE A 48 -16.86 -7.37 5.25
N PRO A 49 -16.70 -7.46 6.59
CA PRO A 49 -17.87 -7.50 7.47
C PRO A 49 -18.64 -6.17 7.40
N PRO A 50 -19.94 -6.16 7.76
CA PRO A 50 -20.72 -4.92 7.82
C PRO A 50 -20.07 -3.87 8.72
N ILE A 51 -20.13 -2.60 8.31
CA ILE A 51 -19.55 -1.49 9.07
C ILE A 51 -20.45 -1.18 10.28
N ILE A 52 -20.16 -1.85 11.40
CA ILE A 52 -20.88 -1.71 12.68
C ILE A 52 -20.14 -0.71 13.60
N GLU A 53 -18.84 -0.94 13.84
CA GLU A 53 -17.94 -0.05 14.60
C GLU A 53 -16.54 -0.08 13.97
N GLY A 54 -15.89 1.09 13.92
CA GLY A 54 -14.52 1.22 13.38
C GLY A 54 -13.51 0.45 14.24
N PRO A 55 -12.46 -0.13 13.64
CA PRO A 55 -11.40 -0.77 14.42
C PRO A 55 -10.78 0.24 15.37
N SER A 56 -10.44 -0.20 16.58
CA SER A 56 -9.65 0.60 17.51
C SER A 56 -8.37 1.09 16.81
N LEU A 57 -7.99 2.35 17.05
CA LEU A 57 -6.73 2.90 16.56
C LEU A 57 -5.50 2.11 17.05
N SER A 58 -5.65 1.32 18.12
CA SER A 58 -4.62 0.38 18.59
C SER A 58 -4.36 -0.78 17.61
N LEU A 59 -5.23 -1.03 16.64
CA LEU A 59 -5.11 -2.12 15.66
C LEU A 59 -4.47 -1.67 14.34
N LEU A 60 -4.21 -0.37 14.17
CA LEU A 60 -3.43 0.18 13.04
C LEU A 60 -1.92 -0.04 13.26
N GLU A 61 -1.53 -1.18 13.83
CA GLU A 61 -0.12 -1.56 13.91
C GLU A 61 0.42 -1.57 12.49
N LYS A 62 1.62 -1.02 12.31
CA LYS A 62 2.31 -1.06 11.03
C LYS A 62 3.69 -1.63 11.21
N PRO A 63 4.25 -2.18 10.14
CA PRO A 63 5.67 -2.44 10.10
C PRO A 63 6.49 -1.20 10.45
N GLU A 64 7.51 -1.40 11.28
CA GLU A 64 8.50 -0.39 11.57
C GLU A 64 9.64 -0.49 10.57
N PHE A 65 10.12 0.67 10.11
CA PHE A 65 11.30 0.79 9.26
C PHE A 65 12.34 1.69 9.93
N PRO A 66 13.63 1.45 9.67
CA PRO A 66 14.71 2.21 10.29
C PRO A 66 14.73 3.68 9.83
N GLU A 67 14.26 3.96 8.61
CA GLU A 67 14.21 5.31 8.05
C GLU A 67 12.79 5.74 7.72
N LYS A 68 12.58 7.06 7.78
CA LYS A 68 11.40 7.73 7.22
C LYS A 68 11.62 7.99 5.74
N PHE A 69 10.65 7.62 4.92
CA PHE A 69 10.63 7.89 3.49
C PHE A 69 9.21 8.32 3.08
N PRO A 70 9.06 9.04 1.95
CA PRO A 70 7.75 9.48 1.47
C PRO A 70 6.78 8.31 1.29
N GLY A 71 5.58 8.44 1.86
CA GLY A 71 4.56 7.39 1.89
C GLY A 71 4.87 6.21 2.82
N GLY A 72 5.97 6.25 3.57
CA GLY A 72 6.28 5.21 4.55
C GLY A 72 5.35 5.24 5.76
N PRO A 73 5.23 4.13 6.52
CA PRO A 73 4.39 4.12 7.70
C PRO A 73 4.96 5.02 8.79
N LEU A 74 4.23 6.08 9.16
CA LEU A 74 4.63 6.98 10.24
C LEU A 74 3.78 6.76 11.51
N PRO A 75 4.39 6.85 12.71
CA PRO A 75 3.63 6.94 13.94
C PRO A 75 2.90 8.29 13.99
N PHE A 76 1.63 8.28 14.39
CA PHE A 76 0.84 9.49 14.57
C PHE A 76 0.36 9.64 16.02
N PRO A 77 0.29 10.86 16.57
CA PRO A 77 -0.22 11.10 17.91
C PRO A 77 -1.75 10.92 17.91
N LYS A 78 -2.19 9.73 18.37
CA LYS A 78 -3.60 9.29 18.37
C LYS A 78 -4.57 10.23 19.09
N ASP A 79 -4.08 11.04 20.02
CA ASP A 79 -4.91 11.91 20.86
C ASP A 79 -5.13 13.31 20.27
N LYS A 80 -4.38 13.68 19.21
CA LYS A 80 -4.36 15.05 18.68
C LYS A 80 -5.03 15.18 17.30
N PHE A 81 -4.87 14.17 16.46
CA PHE A 81 -5.34 14.20 15.07
C PHE A 81 -6.03 12.89 14.69
N LEU A 82 -6.85 12.95 13.64
CA LEU A 82 -7.27 11.72 12.97
C LEU A 82 -6.05 11.02 12.36
N PRO A 83 -6.09 9.68 12.21
CA PRO A 83 -5.06 8.95 11.50
C PRO A 83 -4.88 9.53 10.09
N PRO A 84 -3.68 10.03 9.74
CA PRO A 84 -3.38 10.45 8.38
C PRO A 84 -3.34 9.24 7.42
N PRO A 85 -3.37 9.45 6.09
CA PRO A 85 -3.43 8.36 5.12
C PRO A 85 -2.25 7.38 5.19
N ASP A 86 -1.04 7.88 5.42
CA ASP A 86 0.19 7.14 5.74
C ASP A 86 0.14 6.37 7.08
N ALA A 87 -0.95 6.52 7.86
CA ALA A 87 -1.34 5.67 9.01
C ALA A 87 -2.42 4.62 8.65
N LEU A 88 -2.97 4.65 7.43
CA LEU A 88 -4.01 3.76 6.92
C LEU A 88 -3.57 2.92 5.70
N ALA A 89 -2.62 3.42 4.92
CA ALA A 89 -1.92 2.75 3.83
C ALA A 89 -0.45 3.22 3.84
N PHE A 90 0.39 2.64 2.99
CA PHE A 90 1.76 3.13 2.80
C PHE A 90 2.32 2.67 1.45
N TYR A 91 3.31 3.40 0.95
CA TYR A 91 4.11 3.10 -0.21
C TYR A 91 5.52 2.68 0.21
N LEU A 92 6.04 1.60 -0.39
CA LEU A 92 7.44 1.21 -0.29
C LEU A 92 8.18 1.60 -1.58
N PRO A 93 9.10 2.58 -1.54
CA PRO A 93 9.83 3.06 -2.71
C PRO A 93 10.67 1.99 -3.39
N PHE A 94 10.73 1.98 -4.71
CA PHE A 94 11.58 1.03 -5.44
C PHE A 94 13.06 1.33 -5.29
N HIS A 95 13.47 2.56 -5.00
CA HIS A 95 14.87 2.87 -4.68
C HIS A 95 15.38 2.05 -3.48
N TYR A 96 14.48 1.67 -2.56
CA TYR A 96 14.83 0.93 -1.34
C TYR A 96 14.47 -0.56 -1.39
N PHE A 97 13.31 -0.88 -1.96
CA PHE A 97 12.65 -2.17 -1.78
C PHE A 97 12.53 -2.99 -3.08
N TYR A 98 13.15 -2.54 -4.18
CA TYR A 98 13.26 -3.31 -5.42
C TYR A 98 14.15 -4.55 -5.24
N PRO A 99 13.81 -5.73 -5.83
CA PRO A 99 12.67 -5.99 -6.72
C PRO A 99 11.40 -6.53 -6.04
N VAL A 100 11.47 -6.89 -4.76
CA VAL A 100 10.50 -7.79 -4.13
C VAL A 100 9.39 -7.05 -3.41
N TRP A 101 9.75 -6.04 -2.62
CA TRP A 101 8.88 -5.50 -1.59
C TRP A 101 8.31 -4.13 -1.95
N TRP A 102 8.85 -3.45 -2.96
CA TRP A 102 8.31 -2.17 -3.41
C TRP A 102 6.85 -2.27 -3.90
N GLY A 103 6.11 -1.18 -3.74
CA GLY A 103 4.70 -1.09 -4.11
C GLY A 103 3.82 -0.47 -3.03
N ILE A 104 2.51 -0.51 -3.27
CA ILE A 104 1.50 0.10 -2.40
C ILE A 104 0.87 -0.97 -1.49
N TYR A 105 0.77 -0.67 -0.21
CA TYR A 105 0.21 -1.53 0.82
C TYR A 105 -1.01 -0.84 1.46
N LEU A 106 -2.20 -1.37 1.17
CA LEU A 106 -3.44 -0.92 1.80
C LEU A 106 -3.67 -1.74 3.05
N THR A 107 -3.72 -1.12 4.22
CA THR A 107 -4.08 -1.87 5.44
C THR A 107 -5.57 -2.16 5.43
N TYR A 108 -5.94 -3.39 5.76
CA TYR A 108 -7.36 -3.78 5.81
C TYR A 108 -8.11 -2.99 6.89
N GLU A 109 -7.45 -2.76 8.02
CA GLU A 109 -7.91 -1.93 9.12
C GLU A 109 -8.10 -0.47 8.69
N GLY A 110 -7.16 0.10 7.94
CA GLY A 110 -7.22 1.49 7.53
C GLY A 110 -8.32 1.77 6.51
N ILE A 111 -8.53 0.85 5.57
CA ILE A 111 -9.64 0.90 4.62
C ILE A 111 -10.97 0.89 5.36
N TYR A 112 -11.11 0.00 6.34
CA TYR A 112 -12.32 -0.11 7.14
C TYR A 112 -12.51 1.12 8.05
N TRP A 113 -11.43 1.65 8.61
CA TRP A 113 -11.46 2.84 9.46
C TRP A 113 -11.96 4.06 8.69
N LEU A 114 -11.39 4.33 7.50
CA LEU A 114 -11.80 5.47 6.68
C LEU A 114 -13.24 5.29 6.16
N ALA A 115 -13.64 4.06 5.81
CA ALA A 115 -15.01 3.79 5.38
C ALA A 115 -16.02 4.07 6.50
N ASN A 116 -15.68 3.70 7.74
CA ASN A 116 -16.46 4.03 8.91
C ASN A 116 -16.52 5.54 9.17
N TYR A 117 -15.41 6.26 9.00
CA TYR A 117 -15.36 7.72 9.11
C TYR A 117 -16.30 8.38 8.09
N ILE A 118 -16.22 7.96 6.82
CA ILE A 118 -17.08 8.44 5.73
C ILE A 118 -18.55 8.19 6.05
N LYS A 119 -18.91 6.98 6.49
CA LYS A 119 -20.30 6.64 6.88
C LYS A 119 -20.80 7.45 8.08
N LYS A 120 -19.95 7.71 9.08
CA LYS A 120 -20.33 8.52 10.25
C LYS A 120 -20.72 9.94 9.85
N HIS A 121 -19.99 10.52 8.90
CA HIS A 121 -20.29 11.85 8.37
C HIS A 121 -21.43 11.83 7.34
N ASN A 122 -21.65 10.71 6.67
CA ASN A 122 -22.72 10.53 5.69
C ASN A 122 -23.39 9.16 5.80
N PRO A 123 -24.37 8.99 6.71
CA PRO A 123 -25.03 7.69 6.95
C PRO A 123 -25.81 7.13 5.76
N ARG A 124 -26.04 7.95 4.72
CA ARG A 124 -26.74 7.56 3.48
C ARG A 124 -25.85 6.77 2.51
N ILE A 125 -24.53 6.80 2.68
CA ILE A 125 -23.59 6.06 1.82
C ILE A 125 -23.63 4.58 2.23
N LYS A 126 -23.73 3.68 1.24
CA LYS A 126 -23.72 2.23 1.49
C LYS A 126 -22.33 1.75 1.90
N ASP A 127 -22.27 0.63 2.60
CA ASP A 127 -21.00 0.06 3.10
C ASP A 127 -20.00 -0.23 1.99
N ASP A 128 -20.45 -0.84 0.89
CA ASP A 128 -19.64 -1.15 -0.28
C ASP A 128 -19.10 0.12 -0.96
N GLU A 129 -19.90 1.18 -1.03
CA GLU A 129 -19.51 2.47 -1.57
C GLU A 129 -18.47 3.18 -0.69
N ALA A 130 -18.66 3.14 0.63
CA ALA A 130 -17.70 3.72 1.59
C ALA A 130 -16.36 2.97 1.58
N LEU A 131 -16.40 1.64 1.50
CA LEU A 131 -15.21 0.80 1.38
C LEU A 131 -14.48 1.05 0.05
N LEU A 132 -15.21 1.08 -1.07
CA LEU A 132 -14.61 1.35 -2.39
C LEU A 132 -14.00 2.74 -2.44
N CYS A 133 -14.70 3.75 -1.90
CA CYS A 133 -14.14 5.09 -1.78
C CYS A 133 -12.85 5.09 -0.96
N SER A 134 -12.82 4.41 0.17
CA SER A 134 -11.64 4.35 1.03
C SER A 134 -10.48 3.66 0.32
N GLN A 135 -10.75 2.60 -0.44
CA GLN A 135 -9.77 1.91 -1.28
C GLN A 135 -9.18 2.83 -2.35
N ILE A 136 -10.04 3.51 -3.11
CA ILE A 136 -9.59 4.41 -4.18
C ILE A 136 -8.78 5.56 -3.60
N PHE A 137 -9.27 6.16 -2.51
CA PHE A 137 -8.63 7.30 -1.86
C PHE A 137 -7.24 6.93 -1.36
N LEU A 138 -7.13 5.89 -0.52
CA LEU A 138 -5.84 5.48 0.03
C LEU A 138 -4.89 5.01 -1.07
N TYR A 139 -5.35 4.23 -2.04
CA TYR A 139 -4.52 3.84 -3.18
C TYR A 139 -4.01 5.07 -3.96
N ALA A 140 -4.88 6.05 -4.23
CA ALA A 140 -4.49 7.22 -5.01
C ALA A 140 -3.49 8.10 -4.25
N HIS A 141 -3.64 8.22 -2.93
CA HIS A 141 -2.68 8.90 -2.06
C HIS A 141 -1.30 8.23 -2.19
N GLU A 142 -1.22 6.92 -1.95
CA GLU A 142 0.06 6.19 -2.06
C GLU A 142 0.64 6.17 -3.48
N ALA A 143 -0.23 6.16 -4.50
CA ALA A 143 0.19 6.25 -5.89
C ALA A 143 0.83 7.60 -6.20
N TYR A 144 0.51 8.67 -5.46
CA TYR A 144 1.14 9.96 -5.63
C TYR A 144 2.61 9.94 -5.19
N HIS A 145 2.95 9.32 -4.05
CA HIS A 145 4.35 9.13 -3.64
C HIS A 145 5.15 8.37 -4.71
N HIS A 146 4.54 7.34 -5.30
CA HIS A 146 5.15 6.66 -6.44
C HIS A 146 5.33 7.58 -7.67
N MET A 147 4.39 8.50 -7.93
CA MET A 147 4.52 9.51 -9.00
C MET A 147 5.68 10.49 -8.72
N VAL A 148 5.89 10.88 -7.46
CA VAL A 148 7.02 11.73 -7.05
C VAL A 148 8.34 10.98 -7.20
N GLU A 149 8.42 9.74 -6.73
CA GLU A 149 9.61 8.89 -6.94
C GLU A 149 9.92 8.69 -8.43
N SER A 150 8.87 8.51 -9.25
CA SER A 150 8.99 8.41 -10.70
C SER A 150 9.45 9.71 -11.35
N PHE A 151 9.07 10.86 -10.79
CA PHE A 151 9.57 12.16 -11.24
C PHE A 151 11.06 12.31 -10.91
N ALA A 152 11.46 12.03 -9.67
CA ALA A 152 12.87 12.01 -9.27
C ALA A 152 13.69 11.11 -10.19
N THR A 153 13.25 9.87 -10.42
CA THR A 153 13.91 8.90 -11.30
C THR A 153 14.17 9.45 -12.71
N ARG A 154 13.21 10.18 -13.30
CA ARG A 154 13.40 10.80 -14.63
C ARG A 154 14.53 11.82 -14.62
N LEU A 155 14.65 12.59 -13.54
CA LEU A 155 15.76 13.52 -13.35
C LEU A 155 17.07 12.77 -13.09
N GLU A 156 17.06 11.66 -12.35
CA GLU A 156 18.26 10.84 -12.12
C GLU A 156 18.80 10.22 -13.40
N VAL A 157 17.93 9.88 -14.36
CA VAL A 157 18.33 9.43 -15.70
C VAL A 157 19.12 10.50 -16.45
N THR A 158 18.79 11.79 -16.32
CA THR A 158 19.53 12.85 -17.03
C THR A 158 20.74 13.34 -16.25
N HIS A 159 20.64 13.43 -14.92
CA HIS A 159 21.66 14.03 -14.07
C HIS A 159 22.67 13.02 -13.51
N ARG A 160 22.34 11.71 -13.49
CA ARG A 160 23.20 10.64 -12.98
C ARG A 160 23.61 10.83 -11.52
N VAL A 161 22.70 11.36 -10.71
CA VAL A 161 22.87 11.56 -9.27
C VAL A 161 21.63 11.06 -8.53
N PRO A 162 21.73 10.63 -7.25
CA PRO A 162 20.65 9.98 -6.50
C PRO A 162 19.64 10.98 -5.90
N LEU A 163 19.01 11.79 -6.76
CA LEU A 163 18.10 12.88 -6.36
C LEU A 163 16.98 12.44 -5.43
N TYR A 164 16.41 11.26 -5.61
CA TYR A 164 15.32 10.79 -4.76
C TYR A 164 15.77 10.69 -3.29
N LYS A 165 16.92 10.05 -3.06
CA LYS A 165 17.45 9.79 -1.71
C LYS A 165 18.04 11.03 -1.05
N THR A 166 18.69 11.90 -1.83
CA THR A 166 19.43 13.05 -1.27
C THR A 166 18.64 14.36 -1.27
N GLY A 167 17.70 14.54 -2.21
CA GLY A 167 16.91 15.77 -2.33
C GLY A 167 15.48 15.57 -1.86
N PHE A 168 14.71 14.74 -2.58
CA PHE A 168 13.28 14.55 -2.35
C PHE A 168 12.99 13.99 -0.94
N GLN A 169 13.66 12.91 -0.55
CA GLN A 169 13.50 12.33 0.78
C GLN A 169 13.93 13.30 1.88
N GLN A 170 14.97 14.12 1.65
CA GLN A 170 15.41 15.09 2.64
C GLN A 170 14.34 16.17 2.88
N ILE A 171 13.81 16.77 1.82
CA ILE A 171 12.69 17.72 1.90
C ILE A 171 11.51 17.11 2.66
N TYR A 172 11.18 15.87 2.33
CA TYR A 172 10.10 15.15 3.00
C TYR A 172 10.35 15.01 4.51
N ARG A 173 11.56 14.57 4.90
CA ARG A 173 11.94 14.44 6.31
C ARG A 173 11.88 15.78 7.03
N ASP A 174 12.42 16.83 6.44
CA ASP A 174 12.43 18.17 7.03
C ASP A 174 11.01 18.69 7.25
N THR A 175 10.11 18.43 6.30
CA THR A 175 8.69 18.77 6.35
C THR A 175 7.96 18.00 7.47
N MET A 176 8.24 16.69 7.60
CA MET A 176 7.66 15.85 8.66
C MET A 176 8.19 16.18 10.06
N GLU A 177 9.43 16.66 10.16
CA GLU A 177 10.05 17.11 11.42
C GLU A 177 9.63 18.52 11.82
N ASN A 178 9.24 19.35 10.85
CA ASN A 178 8.77 20.72 11.08
C ASN A 178 7.37 20.94 10.47
N PRO A 179 6.30 20.29 10.98
CA PRO A 179 4.97 20.37 10.38
C PRO A 179 4.37 21.77 10.32
N ASP A 180 4.83 22.69 11.18
CA ASP A 180 4.42 24.10 11.16
C ASP A 180 4.91 24.82 9.88
N GLN A 181 5.94 24.28 9.20
CA GLN A 181 6.42 24.75 7.90
C GLN A 181 5.62 24.18 6.72
N CYS A 182 4.56 23.41 6.97
CA CYS A 182 3.66 22.97 5.91
C CYS A 182 2.67 24.06 5.47
N ALA A 183 2.60 25.19 6.18
CA ALA A 183 1.72 26.32 5.87
C ALA A 183 2.41 27.42 5.03
N ASP A 184 1.63 28.33 4.46
CA ASP A 184 2.16 29.56 3.85
C ASP A 184 3.14 30.28 4.80
N PRO A 185 4.31 30.78 4.34
CA PRO A 185 4.71 31.00 2.94
C PRO A 185 5.52 29.87 2.29
N PHE A 186 5.52 28.67 2.86
CA PHE A 186 6.30 27.56 2.33
C PHE A 186 5.66 26.95 1.07
N PRO A 187 6.47 26.40 0.14
CA PRO A 187 5.96 25.76 -1.07
C PRO A 187 5.03 24.58 -0.75
N PRO A 188 4.20 24.13 -1.73
CA PRO A 188 3.36 22.95 -1.54
C PRO A 188 4.20 21.71 -1.18
N ASP A 189 3.76 20.94 -0.19
CA ASP A 189 4.43 19.71 0.23
C ASP A 189 3.83 18.45 -0.40
N GLU A 190 4.58 17.34 -0.33
CA GLU A 190 4.20 16.08 -0.94
C GLU A 190 2.90 15.48 -0.37
N GLU A 191 2.68 15.59 0.95
CA GLU A 191 1.50 15.01 1.61
C GLU A 191 0.22 15.80 1.29
N SER A 192 0.32 17.13 1.26
CA SER A 192 -0.75 18.01 0.77
C SER A 192 -1.19 17.61 -0.63
N LEU A 193 -0.23 17.43 -1.53
CA LEU A 193 -0.48 17.10 -2.93
C LEU A 193 -0.97 15.65 -3.08
N ALA A 194 -0.48 14.71 -2.28
CA ALA A 194 -0.98 13.34 -2.24
C ALA A 194 -2.47 13.28 -1.86
N ASN A 195 -2.88 14.03 -0.83
CA ASN A 195 -4.28 14.15 -0.44
C ASN A 195 -5.15 14.80 -1.51
N ALA A 196 -4.69 15.91 -2.10
CA ALA A 196 -5.43 16.59 -3.15
C ALA A 196 -5.59 15.70 -4.40
N TYR A 197 -4.53 14.99 -4.80
CA TYR A 197 -4.56 14.01 -5.88
C TYR A 197 -5.55 12.89 -5.58
N ALA A 198 -5.49 12.32 -4.37
CA ALA A 198 -6.37 11.25 -3.93
C ALA A 198 -7.85 11.66 -3.97
N TYR A 199 -8.16 12.86 -3.50
CA TYR A 199 -9.49 13.45 -3.54
C TYR A 199 -9.99 13.58 -5.00
N LEU A 200 -9.22 14.26 -5.86
CA LEU A 200 -9.58 14.51 -7.26
C LEU A 200 -9.77 13.20 -8.03
N LYS A 201 -8.88 12.23 -7.81
CA LYS A 201 -8.93 10.91 -8.43
C LYS A 201 -10.17 10.12 -7.98
N THR A 202 -10.45 10.13 -6.67
CA THR A 202 -11.61 9.45 -6.09
C THR A 202 -12.91 10.01 -6.65
N LEU A 203 -13.06 11.34 -6.63
CA LEU A 203 -14.22 12.00 -7.23
C LEU A 203 -14.36 11.65 -8.71
N LYS A 204 -13.26 11.68 -9.47
CA LYS A 204 -13.26 11.35 -10.91
C LYS A 204 -13.76 9.94 -11.19
N ILE A 205 -13.34 8.95 -10.41
CA ILE A 205 -13.79 7.56 -10.58
C ILE A 205 -15.27 7.41 -10.23
N LEU A 206 -15.74 8.14 -9.21
CA LEU A 206 -17.13 8.06 -8.73
C LEU A 206 -18.11 9.00 -9.48
N LYS A 207 -17.65 9.69 -10.55
CA LYS A 207 -18.39 10.72 -11.32
C LYS A 207 -19.74 10.30 -11.90
N GLN A 208 -20.05 9.00 -11.94
CA GLN A 208 -21.34 8.53 -12.47
C GLN A 208 -22.55 8.89 -11.59
N GLN A 209 -22.36 9.46 -10.40
CA GLN A 209 -23.45 9.69 -9.43
C GLN A 209 -23.33 11.05 -8.70
N LYS A 210 -23.64 12.16 -9.38
CA LYS A 210 -23.47 13.56 -8.87
C LYS A 210 -23.98 13.81 -7.44
N ALA A 211 -25.15 13.28 -7.07
CA ALA A 211 -25.70 13.48 -5.72
C ALA A 211 -24.89 12.76 -4.62
N LYS A 212 -24.24 11.63 -4.95
CA LYS A 212 -23.37 10.89 -4.02
C LYS A 212 -22.00 11.54 -3.87
N MET A 213 -21.53 12.25 -4.90
CA MET A 213 -20.27 13.01 -4.85
C MET A 213 -20.32 14.10 -3.78
N GLN A 214 -21.42 14.88 -3.71
CA GLN A 214 -21.55 15.95 -2.72
C GLN A 214 -21.55 15.45 -1.27
N LEU A 215 -22.06 14.23 -1.05
CA LEU A 215 -22.01 13.60 0.27
C LEU A 215 -20.57 13.22 0.61
N LEU A 216 -19.87 12.57 -0.33
CA LEU A 216 -18.50 12.14 -0.12
C LEU A 216 -17.53 13.31 0.08
N ASP A 217 -17.72 14.37 -0.69
CA ASP A 217 -16.93 15.60 -0.66
C ASP A 217 -16.78 16.15 0.76
N LYS A 218 -17.91 16.39 1.44
CA LYS A 218 -17.92 16.90 2.82
C LYS A 218 -17.23 15.99 3.83
N ALA A 219 -17.29 14.67 3.65
CA ALA A 219 -16.59 13.75 4.54
C ALA A 219 -15.07 13.85 4.36
N LEU A 220 -14.58 13.91 3.12
CA LEU A 220 -13.15 14.02 2.84
C LEU A 220 -12.59 15.38 3.24
N GLU A 221 -13.32 16.48 2.99
CA GLU A 221 -12.93 17.81 3.48
C GLU A 221 -12.87 17.88 5.01
N SER A 222 -13.83 17.27 5.70
CA SER A 222 -13.84 17.15 7.17
C SER A 222 -12.65 16.31 7.68
N TYR A 223 -12.31 15.24 6.96
CA TYR A 223 -11.14 14.42 7.25
C TYR A 223 -9.84 15.23 7.14
N PHE A 224 -9.64 15.99 6.07
CA PHE A 224 -8.47 16.86 5.89
C PHE A 224 -8.40 17.94 6.95
N SER A 225 -9.52 18.58 7.26
CA SER A 225 -9.60 19.64 8.27
C SER A 225 -9.16 19.18 9.66
N SER A 226 -9.29 17.87 9.93
CA SER A 226 -8.95 17.22 11.20
C SER A 226 -7.62 16.44 11.15
N SER A 227 -6.90 16.52 10.02
CA SER A 227 -5.60 15.87 9.81
C SER A 227 -4.45 16.78 10.26
N PRO A 228 -3.22 16.26 10.41
CA PRO A 228 -2.05 17.08 10.72
C PRO A 228 -1.79 18.18 9.66
N PRO A 229 -1.00 19.24 9.96
CA PRO A 229 -0.87 20.43 9.12
C PRO A 229 -0.61 20.17 7.63
N CYS A 230 0.35 19.31 7.30
CA CYS A 230 0.74 18.97 5.92
C CYS A 230 -0.38 18.25 5.17
N TYR A 231 -1.18 17.45 5.85
CA TYR A 231 -2.33 16.78 5.24
C TYR A 231 -3.52 17.72 5.02
N LYS A 232 -3.69 18.69 5.93
CA LYS A 232 -4.81 19.63 5.94
C LYS A 232 -4.77 20.60 4.76
N ARG A 233 -3.57 21.01 4.34
CA ARG A 233 -3.37 22.00 3.27
C ARG A 233 -3.81 21.50 1.88
N ALA A 234 -4.10 20.21 1.73
CA ALA A 234 -4.80 19.66 0.57
C ALA A 234 -6.08 20.44 0.18
N LEU A 235 -6.78 21.04 1.16
CA LEU A 235 -7.96 21.90 0.95
C LEU A 235 -7.69 23.07 -0.01
N GLU A 236 -6.44 23.53 -0.12
CA GLU A 236 -6.04 24.61 -1.04
C GLU A 236 -6.02 24.14 -2.50
N TYR A 237 -5.91 22.83 -2.75
CA TYR A 237 -5.60 22.25 -4.06
C TYR A 237 -6.68 21.34 -4.64
N LEU A 238 -7.92 21.38 -4.12
CA LEU A 238 -9.01 20.46 -4.51
C LEU A 238 -9.61 20.70 -5.91
N THR A 239 -8.98 21.51 -6.76
CA THR A 239 -9.36 21.68 -8.17
C THR A 239 -8.21 21.31 -9.10
N GLU A 240 -8.50 20.80 -10.30
CA GLU A 240 -7.46 20.36 -11.24
C GLU A 240 -6.44 21.46 -11.57
N ASN A 241 -6.88 22.72 -11.68
CA ASN A 241 -5.99 23.85 -11.98
C ASN A 241 -5.10 24.20 -10.80
N LYS A 242 -5.67 24.30 -9.58
CA LYS A 242 -4.88 24.61 -8.37
C LYS A 242 -3.88 23.50 -8.07
N PHE A 243 -4.31 22.25 -8.17
CA PHE A 243 -3.46 21.08 -8.02
C PHE A 243 -2.28 21.07 -9.00
N LYS A 244 -2.53 21.29 -10.30
CA LYS A 244 -1.46 21.30 -11.30
C LYS A 244 -0.45 22.41 -11.06
N LYS A 245 -0.91 23.62 -10.70
CA LYS A 245 -0.02 24.74 -10.38
C LYS A 245 0.85 24.40 -9.16
N ALA A 246 0.24 23.92 -8.08
CA ALA A 246 0.96 23.53 -6.87
C ALA A 246 1.94 22.36 -7.11
N GLN A 247 1.58 21.39 -7.95
CA GLN A 247 2.49 20.31 -8.36
C GLN A 247 3.71 20.83 -9.13
N CYS A 248 3.55 21.86 -9.97
CA CYS A 248 4.65 22.48 -10.68
C CYS A 248 5.56 23.29 -9.74
N GLU A 249 4.99 24.00 -8.77
CA GLU A 249 5.74 24.69 -7.72
C GLU A 249 6.52 23.70 -6.85
N PHE A 250 5.93 22.56 -6.50
CA PHE A 250 6.62 21.47 -5.80
C PHE A 250 7.74 20.86 -6.64
N ALA A 251 7.54 20.65 -7.95
CA ALA A 251 8.57 20.16 -8.85
C ALA A 251 9.79 21.10 -8.90
N GLU A 252 9.54 22.40 -8.97
CA GLU A 252 10.60 23.41 -8.95
C GLU A 252 11.33 23.44 -7.62
N PHE A 253 10.58 23.43 -6.51
CA PHE A 253 11.17 23.43 -5.18
C PHE A 253 12.07 22.20 -4.96
N THR A 254 11.57 21.01 -5.30
CA THR A 254 12.35 19.76 -5.16
C THR A 254 13.58 19.74 -6.08
N TYR A 255 13.45 20.20 -7.33
CA TYR A 255 14.57 20.30 -8.25
C TYR A 255 15.62 21.33 -7.80
N SER A 256 15.22 22.42 -7.14
CA SER A 256 16.17 23.45 -6.67
C SER A 256 17.21 22.91 -5.67
N THR A 257 16.95 21.78 -5.02
CA THR A 257 17.94 21.09 -4.16
C THR A 257 19.17 20.59 -4.91
N TYR A 258 19.04 20.37 -6.22
CA TYR A 258 20.15 19.97 -7.08
C TYR A 258 20.93 21.18 -7.64
N GLY A 259 20.28 22.33 -7.83
CA GLY A 259 20.93 23.50 -8.43
C GLY A 259 20.32 24.84 -8.02
N ASN A 260 21.18 25.83 -7.79
CA ASN A 260 20.85 27.15 -7.24
C ASN A 260 20.12 28.12 -8.20
N ASN A 261 19.49 27.64 -9.27
CA ASN A 261 18.89 28.48 -10.31
C ASN A 261 17.37 28.31 -10.36
N GLN A 262 16.70 28.56 -9.23
CA GLN A 262 15.24 28.47 -9.15
C GLN A 262 14.58 29.34 -10.25
N LYS A 263 13.65 28.73 -10.98
CA LYS A 263 12.85 29.34 -12.04
C LYS A 263 11.39 29.44 -11.61
N ASP A 264 10.59 30.00 -12.50
CA ASP A 264 9.14 29.96 -12.36
C ASP A 264 8.65 28.51 -12.51
N GLY A 265 7.80 28.06 -11.58
CA GLY A 265 7.22 26.73 -11.58
C GLY A 265 6.43 26.43 -12.87
N GLU A 266 5.90 27.45 -13.56
CA GLU A 266 5.21 27.27 -14.84
C GLU A 266 6.07 26.61 -15.93
N LEU A 267 7.41 26.66 -15.81
CA LEU A 267 8.31 25.93 -16.70
C LEU A 267 7.99 24.42 -16.74
N TRP A 268 7.53 23.84 -15.63
CA TRP A 268 7.18 22.42 -15.54
C TRP A 268 5.93 22.05 -16.35
N PHE A 269 5.11 23.00 -16.80
CA PHE A 269 4.05 22.72 -17.77
C PHE A 269 4.59 22.22 -19.12
N CYS A 270 5.84 22.55 -19.46
CA CYS A 270 6.51 22.02 -20.64
C CYS A 270 6.95 20.55 -20.48
N TYR A 271 6.78 19.95 -19.29
CA TYR A 271 7.10 18.56 -19.02
C TYR A 271 5.89 17.76 -18.49
N PRO A 272 4.83 17.58 -19.30
CA PRO A 272 3.51 17.10 -18.85
C PRO A 272 3.49 15.66 -18.31
N TYR A 273 4.55 14.87 -18.53
CA TYR A 273 4.68 13.50 -18.05
C TYR A 273 5.68 13.36 -16.89
N ALA A 274 6.14 14.47 -16.30
CA ALA A 274 7.05 14.50 -15.16
C ALA A 274 6.61 13.52 -14.04
N PHE A 275 5.35 13.63 -13.64
CA PHE A 275 4.74 12.83 -12.57
C PHE A 275 4.00 11.58 -13.07
N SER A 276 4.28 11.09 -14.28
CA SER A 276 3.67 9.81 -14.70
C SER A 276 4.31 8.65 -13.95
N GLY A 277 3.51 7.76 -13.35
CA GLY A 277 4.04 6.56 -12.69
C GLY A 277 4.94 5.73 -13.61
N MET A 278 6.08 5.29 -13.09
CA MET A 278 6.97 4.36 -13.77
C MET A 278 6.62 2.91 -13.42
N ALA A 279 6.78 2.00 -14.38
CA ALA A 279 6.29 0.64 -14.27
C ALA A 279 4.77 0.56 -13.98
N ARG A 280 4.23 -0.66 -13.93
CA ARG A 280 2.81 -0.88 -13.70
C ARG A 280 2.51 -0.94 -12.20
N ILE A 281 2.46 0.21 -11.51
CA ILE A 281 2.19 0.28 -10.05
C ILE A 281 0.91 -0.43 -9.64
N THR A 282 -0.11 -0.45 -10.52
CA THR A 282 -1.37 -1.20 -10.32
C THR A 282 -1.17 -2.71 -10.14
N SER A 283 -0.05 -3.27 -10.61
CA SER A 283 0.32 -4.69 -10.40
C SER A 283 1.13 -4.93 -9.13
N LYS A 284 1.44 -3.86 -8.38
CA LYS A 284 2.26 -3.86 -7.17
C LYS A 284 1.46 -3.33 -5.98
N VAL A 285 0.15 -3.56 -5.98
CA VAL A 285 -0.73 -3.18 -4.87
C VAL A 285 -1.14 -4.42 -4.10
N LYS A 286 -1.01 -4.36 -2.77
CA LYS A 286 -1.36 -5.45 -1.87
C LYS A 286 -2.24 -4.91 -0.73
N TYR A 287 -3.23 -5.68 -0.34
CA TYR A 287 -3.76 -5.59 1.01
C TYR A 287 -2.79 -6.24 1.99
N ILE A 288 -2.62 -5.61 3.14
CA ILE A 288 -1.89 -6.17 4.28
C ILE A 288 -2.82 -6.28 5.49
N ILE A 289 -2.80 -7.43 6.16
CA ILE A 289 -3.72 -7.75 7.27
C ILE A 289 -2.96 -8.41 8.40
N HIS A 290 -3.08 -7.88 9.62
CA HIS A 290 -2.40 -8.47 10.77
C HIS A 290 -3.11 -9.76 11.17
N ARG A 291 -2.38 -10.85 11.39
CA ARG A 291 -2.97 -12.14 11.78
C ARG A 291 -3.70 -12.08 13.12
N ASN A 292 -3.32 -11.16 14.00
CA ASN A 292 -3.97 -10.97 15.29
C ASN A 292 -5.19 -10.03 15.23
N SER A 293 -5.45 -9.42 14.07
CA SER A 293 -6.54 -8.48 13.91
C SER A 293 -7.92 -9.14 14.14
N PRO A 294 -8.83 -8.49 14.91
CA PRO A 294 -10.22 -8.90 14.98
C PRO A 294 -10.91 -8.94 13.60
N LEU A 295 -10.51 -8.06 12.68
CA LEU A 295 -11.03 -8.03 11.32
C LEU A 295 -10.59 -9.25 10.50
N PHE A 296 -9.36 -9.73 10.70
CA PHE A 296 -8.88 -10.98 10.10
C PHE A 296 -9.73 -12.19 10.54
N LYS A 297 -10.06 -12.27 11.83
CA LYS A 297 -10.90 -13.35 12.38
C LYS A 297 -12.33 -13.29 11.82
N ARG A 298 -12.89 -12.09 11.67
CA ARG A 298 -14.27 -11.87 11.16
C ARG A 298 -14.43 -12.13 9.66
N SER A 299 -13.44 -11.73 8.86
CA SER A 299 -13.45 -11.87 7.39
C SER A 299 -13.23 -13.31 6.89
N LYS A 300 -13.04 -14.27 7.80
CA LYS A 300 -12.76 -15.69 7.47
C LYS A 300 -11.55 -15.86 6.54
N LEU A 301 -10.64 -14.89 6.47
CA LEU A 301 -9.44 -14.96 5.63
C LEU A 301 -8.45 -16.02 6.11
N PHE A 302 -8.45 -16.34 7.40
CA PHE A 302 -7.75 -17.50 7.96
C PHE A 302 -8.20 -18.83 7.34
N LEU A 303 -9.40 -18.89 6.73
CA LEU A 303 -9.88 -20.04 5.97
C LEU A 303 -9.50 -19.98 4.49
N ARG A 304 -8.63 -19.05 4.08
CA ARG A 304 -8.21 -18.88 2.68
C ARG A 304 -6.69 -19.02 2.50
N TYR A 305 -5.92 -18.79 3.55
CA TYR A 305 -4.48 -18.66 3.52
C TYR A 305 -3.83 -19.46 4.67
N LEU A 306 -2.87 -20.32 4.34
CA LEU A 306 -2.12 -21.13 5.31
C LEU A 306 -0.61 -20.97 5.08
N PRO A 307 0.18 -20.53 6.08
CA PRO A 307 1.63 -20.45 5.95
C PRO A 307 2.24 -21.79 5.62
N TYR A 308 3.27 -21.81 4.77
CA TYR A 308 4.02 -23.03 4.45
C TYR A 308 4.51 -23.75 5.72
N ARG A 309 5.03 -23.01 6.70
CA ARG A 309 5.52 -23.55 7.98
C ARG A 309 4.43 -24.26 8.76
N GLU A 310 3.21 -23.73 8.76
CA GLU A 310 2.07 -24.35 9.43
C GLU A 310 1.56 -25.56 8.65
N LEU A 311 1.48 -25.47 7.32
CA LEU A 311 1.16 -26.61 6.47
C LEU A 311 2.13 -27.77 6.71
N LYS A 312 3.44 -27.48 6.71
CA LYS A 312 4.49 -28.46 6.98
C LYS A 312 4.26 -29.20 8.30
N LYS A 313 4.09 -28.45 9.40
CA LYS A 313 3.80 -29.02 10.73
C LYS A 313 2.54 -29.90 10.72
N LYS A 314 1.46 -29.44 10.06
CA LYS A 314 0.20 -30.21 9.98
C LYS A 314 0.35 -31.47 9.12
N LEU A 315 1.08 -31.43 8.01
CA LEU A 315 1.34 -32.62 7.18
C LEU A 315 2.15 -33.68 7.93
N GLU A 316 3.18 -33.27 8.66
CA GLU A 316 3.99 -34.17 9.49
C GLU A 316 3.16 -34.79 10.62
N LYS A 317 2.36 -33.99 11.32
CA LYS A 317 1.66 -34.45 12.52
C LYS A 317 0.33 -35.15 12.24
N LEU A 318 -0.50 -34.60 11.35
CA LEU A 318 -1.84 -35.11 11.03
C LEU A 318 -1.82 -36.18 9.95
N ALA A 319 -1.03 -35.97 8.87
CA ALA A 319 -0.99 -36.90 7.73
C ALA A 319 0.19 -37.88 7.79
N LYS A 320 1.09 -37.74 8.78
CA LYS A 320 2.34 -38.52 8.89
C LYS A 320 3.18 -38.51 7.61
N CYS A 321 3.03 -37.46 6.80
CA CYS A 321 3.81 -37.28 5.58
C CYS A 321 5.23 -36.82 5.92
N LYS A 322 6.20 -37.10 5.04
CA LYS A 322 7.59 -36.69 5.24
C LYS A 322 8.14 -36.01 3.97
N PRO A 323 8.97 -34.97 4.11
CA PRO A 323 9.70 -34.42 2.97
C PRO A 323 10.77 -35.42 2.52
N VAL A 324 10.85 -35.68 1.22
CA VAL A 324 11.78 -36.67 0.63
C VAL A 324 12.95 -35.97 -0.05
N ARG A 325 12.66 -34.93 -0.82
CA ARG A 325 13.68 -34.14 -1.52
C ARG A 325 13.16 -32.75 -1.86
N GLN A 326 14.07 -31.84 -2.13
CA GLN A 326 13.75 -30.51 -2.63
C GLN A 326 14.03 -30.43 -4.13
N GLU A 327 13.14 -29.78 -4.88
CA GLU A 327 13.28 -29.59 -6.33
C GLU A 327 12.83 -28.17 -6.70
N GLY A 328 13.81 -27.27 -6.85
CA GLY A 328 13.58 -25.83 -7.07
C GLY A 328 12.80 -25.18 -5.92
N GLY A 329 11.76 -24.41 -6.27
CA GLY A 329 10.84 -23.75 -5.34
C GLY A 329 9.77 -24.67 -4.71
N HIS A 330 9.92 -25.99 -4.81
CA HIS A 330 8.99 -26.98 -4.24
C HIS A 330 9.75 -28.03 -3.40
N GLU A 331 9.08 -28.55 -2.37
CA GLU A 331 9.49 -29.78 -1.68
C GLU A 331 8.62 -30.94 -2.17
N ILE A 332 9.23 -32.10 -2.42
CA ILE A 332 8.50 -33.33 -2.71
C ILE A 332 8.25 -34.07 -1.39
N TRP A 333 6.98 -34.30 -1.10
CA TRP A 333 6.49 -34.96 0.11
C TRP A 333 5.97 -36.35 -0.23
N GLU A 334 6.14 -37.29 0.70
CA GLU A 334 5.63 -38.67 0.59
C GLU A 334 4.62 -38.93 1.72
N ALA A 335 3.44 -39.39 1.32
CA ALA A 335 2.39 -39.85 2.24
C ALA A 335 2.68 -41.27 2.75
N PRO A 336 2.10 -41.70 3.89
CA PRO A 336 2.23 -43.07 4.38
C PRO A 336 1.81 -44.15 3.38
N THR A 337 0.98 -43.78 2.40
CA THR A 337 0.56 -44.65 1.29
C THR A 337 1.63 -44.83 0.20
N GLY A 338 2.81 -44.21 0.34
CA GLY A 338 3.89 -44.18 -0.65
C GLY A 338 3.67 -43.16 -1.78
N LYS A 339 2.53 -42.46 -1.79
CA LYS A 339 2.24 -41.45 -2.82
C LYS A 339 3.10 -40.20 -2.61
N ARG A 340 3.78 -39.76 -3.68
CA ARG A 340 4.58 -38.53 -3.69
C ARG A 340 3.82 -37.37 -4.31
N PHE A 341 4.01 -36.17 -3.77
CA PHE A 341 3.39 -34.94 -4.28
C PHE A 341 4.23 -33.70 -3.99
N PRO A 342 4.21 -32.68 -4.87
CA PRO A 342 4.93 -31.44 -4.66
C PRO A 342 4.15 -30.49 -3.72
N VAL A 343 4.89 -29.84 -2.83
CA VAL A 343 4.40 -28.77 -1.96
C VAL A 343 5.21 -27.50 -2.26
N PRO A 344 4.56 -26.39 -2.69
CA PRO A 344 5.28 -25.15 -2.99
C PRO A 344 5.91 -24.56 -1.74
N ARG A 345 7.20 -24.20 -1.85
CA ARG A 345 7.97 -23.49 -0.85
C ARG A 345 8.05 -22.02 -1.25
N HIS A 346 6.91 -21.33 -1.13
CA HIS A 346 6.83 -19.90 -1.41
C HIS A 346 7.00 -19.11 -0.09
N PRO A 347 7.74 -17.99 -0.07
CA PRO A 347 7.69 -17.05 1.04
C PRO A 347 6.27 -16.44 1.10
N GLY A 348 5.46 -16.87 2.06
CA GLY A 348 4.07 -16.43 2.23
C GLY A 348 3.04 -17.57 2.32
N ASP A 349 1.77 -17.19 2.24
CA ASP A 349 0.65 -18.09 2.46
C ASP A 349 0.22 -18.83 1.19
N LEU A 350 -0.10 -20.12 1.35
CA LEU A 350 -0.65 -20.95 0.29
C LEU A 350 -2.16 -20.72 0.19
N LYS A 351 -2.64 -20.45 -1.03
CA LYS A 351 -4.07 -20.28 -1.33
C LYS A 351 -4.85 -21.57 -1.00
N LYS A 352 -6.10 -21.41 -0.53
CA LYS A 352 -7.05 -22.50 -0.23
C LYS A 352 -7.07 -23.61 -1.28
N GLY A 353 -7.11 -23.25 -2.57
CA GLY A 353 -7.15 -24.22 -3.67
C GLY A 353 -5.90 -25.12 -3.71
N THR A 354 -4.73 -24.53 -3.51
CA THR A 354 -3.45 -25.25 -3.43
C THR A 354 -3.43 -26.17 -2.22
N VAL A 355 -3.79 -25.66 -1.04
CA VAL A 355 -3.82 -26.46 0.19
C VAL A 355 -4.84 -27.60 0.10
N ALA A 356 -6.03 -27.35 -0.46
CA ALA A 356 -7.05 -28.39 -0.65
C ALA A 356 -6.56 -29.53 -1.56
N LYS A 357 -5.81 -29.20 -2.63
CA LYS A 357 -5.16 -30.21 -3.47
C LYS A 357 -4.13 -31.02 -2.67
N ILE A 358 -3.32 -30.34 -1.86
CA ILE A 358 -2.30 -30.99 -1.01
C ILE A 358 -2.93 -31.92 0.03
N ILE A 359 -4.01 -31.50 0.71
CA ILE A 359 -4.75 -32.35 1.67
C ILE A 359 -5.24 -33.63 0.99
N LYS A 360 -5.81 -33.52 -0.22
CA LYS A 360 -6.26 -34.67 -1.01
C LYS A 360 -5.08 -35.57 -1.44
N GLN A 361 -3.96 -34.99 -1.82
CA GLN A 361 -2.76 -35.74 -2.21
C GLN A 361 -2.11 -36.45 -1.02
N ALA A 362 -2.17 -35.86 0.17
CA ALA A 362 -1.71 -36.42 1.44
C ALA A 362 -2.62 -37.55 1.98
N GLY A 363 -3.75 -37.83 1.33
CA GLY A 363 -4.67 -38.90 1.72
C GLY A 363 -5.55 -38.58 2.93
N LEU A 364 -5.66 -37.30 3.32
CA LEU A 364 -6.51 -36.89 4.43
C LEU A 364 -7.98 -36.78 3.98
N ASN A 365 -8.88 -37.50 4.64
CA ASN A 365 -10.32 -37.38 4.43
C ASN A 365 -10.92 -36.27 5.29
N MET A 366 -10.49 -35.03 5.07
CA MET A 366 -11.04 -33.86 5.75
C MET A 366 -11.08 -32.65 4.81
N THR A 367 -12.04 -31.77 5.06
CA THR A 367 -12.15 -30.50 4.34
C THR A 367 -11.01 -29.56 4.71
N PHE A 368 -10.73 -28.58 3.85
CA PHE A 368 -9.76 -27.51 4.16
C PHE A 368 -10.06 -26.84 5.51
N LYS A 369 -11.34 -26.54 5.82
CA LYS A 369 -11.73 -25.92 7.08
C LYS A 369 -11.38 -26.78 8.29
N GLN A 370 -11.68 -28.08 8.23
CA GLN A 370 -11.31 -29.04 9.28
C GLN A 370 -9.78 -29.12 9.45
N PHE A 371 -9.03 -29.15 8.34
CA PHE A 371 -7.57 -29.19 8.38
C PHE A 371 -6.96 -27.96 9.04
N ILE A 372 -7.46 -26.75 8.74
CA ILE A 372 -7.01 -25.51 9.38
C ILE A 372 -7.33 -25.52 10.89
N GLN A 373 -8.52 -25.99 11.26
CA GLN A 373 -8.98 -26.01 12.66
C GLN A 373 -8.34 -27.12 13.50
N ALA A 374 -7.82 -28.18 12.87
CA ALA A 374 -7.17 -29.28 13.57
C ALA A 374 -5.89 -28.80 14.26
N LYS A 375 -5.74 -29.08 15.57
CA LYS A 375 -4.50 -28.80 16.28
C LYS A 375 -3.40 -29.74 15.76
N ALA A 376 -2.26 -29.15 15.36
CA ALA A 376 -1.10 -29.88 14.88
C ALA A 376 -0.31 -30.46 16.05
#